data_AF-A0A950RDM1-F1
#
_entry.id   AF-A0A950RDM1-F1
#
_cell.length_a   1.000
_cell.length_b   1.000
_cell.length_c   1.000
_cell.angle_alpha   90.00
_cell.angle_beta   90.00
_cell.angle_gamma   90.00
#
_symmetry.space_group_name_H-M   'P 1'
#
loop_
_entity.id
_entity.type
_entity.pdbx_description
1 polymer ?
#
loop_
_entity_poly.entity_id
_entity_poly.type
_entity_poly.pdbx_seq_one_letter_code
_entity_poly.pdbx_strand_id
1 'polypeptide(L)' 'MIGKTLLRVFLLPGNLVSDVLGARAEDDRAMIRTLVNMLVWNLVVVLAVVILW' A
#
# COMPACT_ATOMS: atom_id res chain seq x y z
N MET A 1 -3.83 -12.68 16.13
CA MET A 1 -3.87 -13.13 14.72
C MET A 1 -4.40 -12.07 13.75
N ILE A 2 -5.51 -11.37 14.05
CA ILE A 2 -6.13 -10.35 13.16
C ILE A 2 -5.16 -9.24 12.67
N GLY A 3 -4.28 -8.73 13.54
CA GLY A 3 -3.40 -7.60 13.19
C GLY A 3 -2.39 -7.91 12.08
N LYS A 4 -1.95 -9.18 11.96
CA LYS A 4 -0.96 -9.59 10.95
C LYS A 4 -1.59 -9.68 9.55
N THR A 5 -2.87 -10.00 9.47
CA THR A 5 -3.63 -10.09 8.21
C THR A 5 -3.97 -8.70 7.70
N LEU A 6 -4.43 -7.79 8.57
CA LEU A 6 -4.68 -6.39 8.22
C LEU A 6 -3.41 -5.69 7.71
N LEU A 7 -2.28 -5.87 8.38
CA LEU A 7 -1.00 -5.33 7.93
C LEU A 7 -0.59 -5.86 6.56
N ARG A 8 -0.83 -7.14 6.27
CA ARG A 8 -0.52 -7.72 4.95
C ARG A 8 -1.36 -7.10 3.86
N VAL A 9 -2.66 -6.93 4.08
CA VAL A 9 -3.56 -6.27 3.12
C VAL A 9 -3.16 -4.81 2.93
N PHE A 10 -2.86 -4.11 4.03
CA PHE A 10 -2.42 -2.72 4.00
C PHE A 10 -1.14 -2.53 3.18
N LEU A 11 -0.16 -3.43 3.32
CA LEU A 11 1.13 -3.37 2.61
C LEU A 11 1.12 -4.02 1.22
N LEU A 12 0.02 -4.67 0.83
CA LEU A 12 -0.10 -5.40 -0.43
C LEU A 12 0.18 -4.52 -1.66
N PRO A 13 -0.49 -3.37 -1.87
CA PRO A 13 -0.27 -2.58 -3.08
C PRO A 13 1.17 -2.08 -3.20
N GLY A 14 1.75 -1.61 -2.09
CA GLY A 14 3.14 -1.19 -2.06
C GLY A 14 4.14 -2.31 -2.35
N ASN A 15 3.89 -3.53 -1.86
CA ASN A 15 4.74 -4.68 -2.17
C ASN A 15 4.64 -5.08 -3.65
N LEU A 16 3.43 -5.10 -4.23
CA LEU A 16 3.23 -5.43 -5.64
C LEU A 16 3.97 -4.45 -6.56
N VAL A 17 3.88 -3.14 -6.29
CA VAL A 17 4.57 -2.13 -7.10
C VAL A 17 6.08 -2.24 -6.95
N SER A 18 6.59 -2.47 -5.74
CA SER A 18 8.03 -2.71 -5.54
C SER A 18 8.53 -3.93 -6.29
N ASP A 19 7.74 -5.00 -6.36
CA ASP A 19 8.09 -6.23 -7.07
C ASP A 19 8.10 -6.01 -8.59
N VAL A 20 7.12 -5.24 -9.12
CA VAL A 20 7.05 -4.86 -10.54
C VAL A 20 8.22 -3.95 -10.96
N LEU A 21 8.60 -2.99 -10.09
CA LEU A 21 9.71 -2.08 -10.34
C LEU A 21 11.09 -2.75 -10.16
N GLY A 22 11.13 -4.00 -9.71
CA GLY A 22 12.38 -4.71 -9.47
C GLY A 22 13.22 -4.07 -8.36
N ALA A 23 12.58 -3.41 -7.39
CA ALA A 23 13.26 -2.77 -6.27
C ALA A 23 13.85 -3.84 -5.33
N ARG A 24 15.14 -4.15 -5.53
CA ARG A 24 15.87 -5.17 -4.77
C ARG A 24 16.54 -4.62 -3.51
N ALA A 25 16.83 -3.32 -3.47
CA ALA A 25 17.34 -2.66 -2.28
C ALA A 25 16.23 -2.50 -1.23
N GLU A 26 16.54 -2.81 0.02
CA GLU A 26 15.57 -2.80 1.12
C GLU A 26 15.01 -1.39 1.39
N ASP A 27 15.87 -0.38 1.31
CA ASP A 27 15.50 1.03 1.51
C ASP A 27 14.56 1.53 0.41
N ASP A 28 14.87 1.25 -0.86
CA ASP A 28 14.04 1.60 -2.00
C ASP A 28 12.67 0.93 -1.88
N ARG A 29 12.65 -0.35 -1.51
CA ARG A 29 11.42 -1.12 -1.33
C ARG A 29 10.56 -0.58 -0.18
N ALA A 30 11.18 -0.17 0.93
CA ALA A 30 10.49 0.45 2.05
C ALA A 30 9.90 1.82 1.66
N MET A 31 10.64 2.62 0.90
CA MET A 31 10.19 3.93 0.40
C MET A 31 9.01 3.77 -0.56
N ILE A 32 9.14 2.91 -1.58
CA ILE A 32 8.09 2.64 -2.58
C ILE A 32 6.84 2.12 -1.89
N ARG A 33 6.98 1.16 -0.97
CA ARG A 33 5.85 0.61 -0.23
C ARG A 33 5.10 1.69 0.55
N THR A 34 5.82 2.60 1.20
CA THR A 34 5.22 3.70 1.98
C THR A 34 4.49 4.69 1.08
N LEU A 35 5.12 5.11 -0.01
CA LEU A 35 4.53 6.04 -0.98
C LEU A 35 3.28 5.47 -1.64
N VAL A 36 3.38 4.25 -2.19
CA VAL A 36 2.27 3.59 -2.87
C VAL A 36 1.12 3.32 -1.89
N ASN A 37 1.41 2.90 -0.67
CA ASN A 37 0.38 2.71 0.34
C ASN A 37 -0.35 4.01 0.65
N MET A 38 0.38 5.12 0.85
CA MET A 38 -0.27 6.42 1.10
C MET A 38 -1.19 6.81 -0.05
N LEU A 39 -0.73 6.70 -1.30
CA LEU A 39 -1.52 7.07 -2.47
C LEU A 39 -2.77 6.19 -2.63
N VAL A 40 -2.61 4.87 -2.57
CA VAL A 40 -3.72 3.92 -2.76
C VAL A 40 -4.75 4.06 -1.64
N TRP A 41 -4.31 4.09 -0.38
CA TRP A 41 -5.25 4.15 0.75
C TRP A 41 -5.91 5.52 0.87
N ASN A 42 -5.21 6.62 0.58
CA ASN A 42 -5.85 7.94 0.51
C ASN A 42 -6.92 7.97 -0.59
N LEU A 43 -6.63 7.42 -1.76
CA LEU A 43 -7.61 7.32 -2.84
C LEU A 43 -8.81 6.46 -2.42
N VAL A 44 -8.58 5.30 -1.81
CA VAL A 44 -9.66 4.43 -1.30
C VAL A 44 -10.54 5.16 -0.29
N VAL A 45 -9.95 5.92 0.64
CA VAL A 45 -10.71 6.72 1.62
C VAL A 45 -11.52 7.80 0.93
N VAL A 46 -10.93 8.56 0.00
CA VAL A 46 -11.63 9.62 -0.74
C VAL A 46 -12.79 9.02 -1.55
N LEU A 47 -12.56 7.93 -2.27
CA LEU A 47 -13.61 7.25 -3.04
C LEU A 47 -14.70 6.68 -2.14
N ALA A 48 -14.33 6.08 -1.00
CA ALA A 48 -15.31 5.59 -0.03
C ALA A 48 -16.20 6.73 0.48
N VAL A 49 -15.62 7.90 0.79
CA VAL A 49 -16.40 9.09 1.18
C VAL A 49 -17.31 9.53 0.03
N VAL A 50 -16.79 9.67 -1.20
CA VAL A 50 -17.57 10.16 -2.35
C VAL A 50 -18.70 9.20 -2.75
N ILE A 51 -18.53 7.90 -2.57
CA ILE A 51 -19.51 6.88 -2.98
C ILE A 51 -20.53 6.59 -1.88
N LEU A 52 -20.12 6.62 -0.60
CA LEU A 52 -20.99 6.28 0.53
C LEU A 52 -21.73 7.49 1.11
N TRP A 53 -21.30 8.70 0.76
CA TRP A 53 -21.97 9.96 1.11
C TRP A 53 -22.97 10.35 0.03
#